data_AF-A0A7V9MAS4-F1
#
_entry.id   AF-A0A7V9MAS4-F1
#
_cell.length_a   1.000
_cell.length_b   1.000
_cell.length_c   1.000
_cell.angle_alpha   90.00
_cell.angle_beta   90.00
_cell.angle_gamma   90.00
#
_symmetry.space_group_name_H-M   'P 1'
#
loop_
_entity.id
_entity.type
_entity.pdbx_description
1 polymer ?
#
loop_
_entity_poly.entity_id
_entity_poly.type
_entity_poly.pdbx_seq_one_letter_code
_entity_poly.pdbx_strand_id
1 'polypeptide(L)'
;MGKRPLFREVNERIRALNTSFGIRQGTYVVLCECDEAGCREQLEISAKLHAEVCARDDCFLVSAIHEDLHGERVVDRGETYLIVEATGLAA
;
A
#
# COMPACT_ATOMS: atom_id res chain seq x y z
N MET A 1 -2.93 -14.44 11.22
CA MET A 1 -3.49 -14.39 9.86
C MET A 1 -3.45 -12.93 9.43
N GLY A 2 -2.46 -12.55 8.62
CA GLY A 2 -2.28 -11.16 8.20
C GLY A 2 -3.48 -10.64 7.41
N LYS A 3 -3.84 -9.37 7.58
CA LYS A 3 -4.98 -8.74 6.91
C LYS A 3 -4.60 -7.99 5.62
N ARG A 4 -3.34 -8.05 5.21
CA ARG A 4 -2.83 -7.39 3.99
C ARG A 4 -3.64 -7.69 2.73
N PRO A 5 -4.07 -8.95 2.47
CA PRO A 5 -4.87 -9.23 1.27
C PRO A 5 -6.20 -8.47 1.26
N LEU A 6 -6.80 -8.23 2.43
CA LEU A 6 -8.03 -7.46 2.56
C LEU A 6 -7.80 -5.97 2.26
N PHE A 7 -6.74 -5.38 2.81
CA PHE A 7 -6.43 -3.98 2.55
C PHE A 7 -6.06 -3.75 1.08
N ARG A 8 -5.31 -4.67 0.48
CA ARG A 8 -5.03 -4.68 -0.96
C ARG A 8 -6.30 -4.72 -1.79
N GLU A 9 -7.24 -5.62 -1.47
CA GLU A 9 -8.53 -5.69 -2.17
C GLU A 9 -9.32 -4.38 -2.08
N VAL A 10 -9.30 -3.72 -0.90
CA VAL A 10 -9.95 -2.41 -0.72
C VAL A 10 -9.26 -1.33 -1.55
N ASN A 11 -7.93 -1.29 -1.55
CA ASN A 11 -7.14 -0.31 -2.30
C ASN A 11 -7.30 -0.48 -3.82
N GLU A 12 -7.40 -1.73 -4.31
CA GLU A 12 -7.71 -2.02 -5.70
C GLU A 12 -9.10 -1.52 -6.10
N ARG A 13 -10.11 -1.68 -5.23
CA ARG A 13 -11.45 -1.11 -5.46
C ARG A 13 -11.42 0.41 -5.49
N ILE A 14 -10.68 1.05 -4.60
CA ILE A 14 -10.49 2.51 -4.59
C ILE A 14 -9.89 2.96 -5.94
N ARG A 15 -8.82 2.29 -6.39
CA ARG A 15 -8.18 2.58 -7.68
C ARG A 15 -9.14 2.39 -8.86
N ALA A 16 -9.93 1.31 -8.86
CA ALA A 16 -10.90 1.04 -9.92
C ALA A 16 -12.00 2.12 -9.99
N LEU A 17 -12.49 2.57 -8.83
CA LEU A 17 -13.44 3.68 -8.75
C LEU A 17 -12.82 4.98 -9.26
N ASN A 18 -11.64 5.36 -8.78
CA ASN A 18 -10.93 6.56 -9.24
C ASN A 18 -10.68 6.54 -10.76
N THR A 19 -10.27 5.39 -11.30
CA THR A 19 -10.09 5.21 -12.74
C THR A 19 -11.41 5.40 -13.51
N SER A 20 -12.52 4.89 -12.98
CA SER A 20 -13.85 5.03 -13.58
C SER A 20 -14.34 6.48 -13.59
N PHE A 21 -13.95 7.28 -12.60
CA PHE A 21 -14.21 8.73 -12.56
C PHE A 21 -13.22 9.56 -13.39
N GLY A 22 -12.29 8.93 -14.11
CA GLY A 22 -11.29 9.61 -14.94
C GLY A 22 -10.08 10.15 -14.17
N ILE A 23 -9.96 9.85 -12.87
CA ILE A 23 -8.82 10.19 -12.03
C ILE A 23 -7.71 9.16 -12.30
N ARG A 24 -6.97 9.40 -13.39
CA ARG A 24 -5.80 8.59 -13.78
C ARG A 24 -4.46 9.22 -13.42
N GLN A 25 -4.49 10.49 -13.01
CA GLN A 25 -3.34 11.30 -12.63
C GLN A 25 -3.68 12.06 -11.35
N GLY A 26 -2.66 12.52 -10.63
CA GLY A 26 -2.82 13.17 -9.33
C GLY A 26 -2.71 12.19 -8.15
N THR A 27 -3.07 12.68 -6.97
CA THR A 27 -3.06 11.92 -5.72
C THR A 27 -4.46 11.45 -5.34
N TYR A 28 -4.54 10.31 -4.68
CA TYR A 28 -5.74 9.85 -3.99
C TYR A 28 -5.36 9.18 -2.68
N VAL A 29 -6.38 8.94 -1.86
CA VAL A 29 -6.21 8.29 -0.57
C VAL A 29 -6.40 6.79 -0.70
N VAL A 30 -5.50 6.02 -0.08
CA VAL A 30 -5.61 4.57 0.12
C VAL A 30 -5.45 4.22 1.58
N LEU A 31 -5.75 2.98 1.95
CA LEU A 31 -5.53 2.48 3.30
C LEU A 31 -4.14 1.87 3.45
N CYS A 32 -3.57 2.03 4.63
CA CYS A 32 -2.36 1.34 5.05
C CYS A 32 -2.56 -0.19 5.01
N GLU A 33 -1.58 -0.88 4.42
CA GLU A 33 -1.55 -2.34 4.22
C GLU A 33 -0.66 -3.07 5.24
N CYS A 34 -0.43 -2.47 6.41
CA CYS A 34 0.31 -3.14 7.48
C CYS A 34 -0.43 -4.38 8.01
N ASP A 35 0.27 -5.20 8.81
CA ASP A 35 -0.32 -6.39 9.43
C ASP A 35 -1.19 -6.11 10.66
N GLU A 36 -1.33 -4.84 11.05
CA GLU A 36 -2.08 -4.47 12.25
C GLU A 36 -3.60 -4.65 12.07
N ALA A 37 -4.19 -5.40 12.98
CA ALA A 37 -5.62 -5.66 12.96
C ALA A 37 -6.40 -4.38 13.30
N GLY A 38 -7.07 -3.81 12.30
CA GLY A 38 -7.91 -2.63 12.49
C GLY A 38 -7.19 -1.32 12.20
N CYS A 39 -6.03 -1.36 11.54
CA CYS A 39 -5.43 -0.16 10.96
C CYS A 39 -6.44 0.54 10.03
N ARG A 40 -6.58 1.85 10.18
CA ARG A 40 -7.44 2.71 9.35
C ARG A 40 -6.69 3.93 8.82
N GLU A 41 -5.36 3.88 8.90
CA GLU A 41 -4.50 4.95 8.42
C GLU A 41 -4.69 5.15 6.92
N GLN A 42 -4.77 6.42 6.55
CA GLN A 42 -5.02 6.86 5.19
C GLN A 42 -3.73 7.45 4.63
N LEU A 43 -3.34 6.98 3.45
CA LEU A 43 -2.11 7.37 2.78
C LEU A 43 -2.48 8.14 1.53
N GLU A 44 -1.99 9.36 1.41
CA GLU A 44 -2.09 10.11 0.17
C GLU A 44 -0.95 9.69 -0.77
N ILE A 45 -1.31 9.12 -1.91
CA ILE A 45 -0.36 8.57 -2.87
C ILE A 45 -0.75 8.92 -4.29
N SER A 46 0.24 9.09 -5.16
CA SER A 46 -0.04 9.26 -6.59
C SER A 46 -0.66 8.00 -7.20
N ALA A 47 -1.60 8.20 -8.11
CA ALA A 47 -2.24 7.11 -8.84
C ALA A 47 -1.21 6.21 -9.59
N LYS A 48 -0.13 6.83 -10.06
CA LYS A 48 0.96 6.16 -10.75
C LYS A 48 1.73 5.25 -9.79
N LEU A 49 2.20 5.79 -8.68
CA LEU A 49 3.00 5.02 -7.71
C LEU A 49 2.19 3.87 -7.11
N HIS A 50 0.92 4.12 -6.76
CA HIS A 50 0.05 3.06 -6.28
C HIS A 50 -0.10 1.92 -7.31
N ALA A 51 -0.26 2.25 -8.60
CA ALA A 51 -0.32 1.23 -9.65
C ALA A 51 0.99 0.44 -9.79
N GLU A 52 2.14 1.10 -9.64
CA GLU A 52 3.46 0.46 -9.67
C GLU A 52 3.66 -0.49 -8.49
N VAL A 53 3.23 -0.12 -7.28
CA VAL A 53 3.28 -0.98 -6.10
C VAL A 53 2.31 -2.14 -6.20
N CYS A 54 1.07 -1.93 -6.68
CA CYS A 54 0.11 -3.02 -6.88
C CYS A 54 0.52 -4.02 -7.96
N ALA A 55 1.40 -3.65 -8.90
CA ALA A 55 1.93 -4.59 -9.89
C ALA A 55 2.88 -5.63 -9.28
N ARG A 56 3.24 -5.45 -8.01
CA ARG A 56 4.13 -6.29 -7.23
C ARG A 56 3.35 -6.93 -6.09
N ASP A 57 3.31 -8.26 -6.06
CA ASP A 57 2.58 -9.02 -5.02
C ASP A 57 3.32 -9.05 -3.68
N ASP A 58 4.62 -8.75 -3.71
CA ASP A 58 5.52 -8.75 -2.57
C ASP A 58 5.69 -7.38 -1.90
N CYS A 59 5.12 -6.32 -2.48
CA CYS A 59 5.20 -4.96 -1.95
C CYS A 59 3.92 -4.48 -1.29
N PHE A 60 4.03 -3.64 -0.27
CA PHE A 60 2.90 -3.10 0.47
C PHE A 60 3.09 -1.62 0.78
N LEU A 61 1.98 -0.89 0.83
CA LEU A 61 1.96 0.52 1.23
C LEU A 61 1.64 0.64 2.71
N VAL A 62 2.61 1.09 3.49
CA VAL A 62 2.50 1.16 4.96
C VAL A 62 2.63 2.61 5.41
N SER A 63 1.91 3.01 6.46
CA SER A 63 2.06 4.35 7.02
C SER A 63 3.47 4.56 7.59
N ALA A 64 4.03 5.77 7.45
CA ALA A 64 5.35 6.08 8.01
C ALA A 64 5.41 5.94 9.55
N ILE A 65 4.27 6.02 10.23
CA ILE A 65 4.18 5.76 11.68
C ILE A 65 4.23 4.27 12.04
N HIS A 66 4.10 3.37 11.05
CA HIS A 66 4.15 1.91 11.21
C HIS A 66 5.46 1.36 10.62
N GLU A 67 6.60 1.91 11.05
CA GLU A 67 7.94 1.47 10.62
C GLU A 67 8.43 0.18 11.31
N ASP A 68 7.65 -0.42 12.23
CA ASP A 68 8.04 -1.69 12.87
C ASP A 68 7.84 -2.87 11.90
N LEU A 69 8.84 -3.06 11.05
CA LEU A 69 8.87 -4.04 9.97
C LEU A 69 9.41 -5.37 10.47
N HIS A 70 8.51 -6.33 10.69
CA HIS A 70 8.88 -7.71 11.04
C HIS A 70 8.96 -8.58 9.79
N GLY A 71 10.18 -8.85 9.31
CA GLY A 71 10.39 -9.68 8.12
C GLY A 71 10.14 -8.95 6.80
N GLU A 72 10.28 -7.62 6.80
CA GLU A 72 10.11 -6.78 5.63
C GLU A 72 11.24 -5.76 5.48
N ARG A 73 11.39 -5.24 4.27
CA ARG A 73 12.42 -4.25 3.93
C ARG A 73 11.78 -3.04 3.28
N VAL A 74 12.11 -1.85 3.75
CA VAL A 74 11.74 -0.61 3.06
C VAL A 74 12.48 -0.55 1.72
N VAL A 75 11.73 -0.46 0.62
CA VAL A 75 12.27 -0.29 -0.73
C VAL A 75 12.13 1.14 -1.23
N ASP A 76 11.18 1.91 -0.68
CA ASP A 76 11.00 3.32 -0.98
C ASP A 76 10.29 4.06 0.17
N ARG A 77 10.44 5.39 0.23
CA ARG A 77 9.87 6.25 1.28
C ARG A 77 9.22 7.49 0.67
N GLY A 78 7.96 7.72 1.02
CA GLY A 78 7.26 8.98 0.82
C GLY A 78 7.25 9.85 2.07
N GLU A 79 6.54 10.97 2.02
CA GLU A 79 6.38 11.87 3.18
C GLU A 79 5.56 11.24 4.32
N THR A 80 4.52 10.48 3.97
CA THR A 80 3.55 9.91 4.93
C THR A 80 3.45 8.38 4.87
N TYR A 81 4.18 7.74 3.95
CA TYR A 81 4.12 6.31 3.72
C TYR A 81 5.49 5.71 3.43
N LEU A 82 5.57 4.40 3.57
CA LEU A 82 6.68 3.53 3.25
C LEU A 82 6.19 2.51 2.22
N ILE A 83 7.04 2.18 1.25
CA ILE A 83 6.85 1.00 0.41
C ILE A 83 7.74 -0.08 0.99
N VAL A 84 7.14 -1.17 1.41
CA VAL A 84 7.83 -2.28 2.07
C VAL A 84 7.70 -3.53 1.23
N GLU A 85 8.74 -4.35 1.23
CA GLU A 85 8.82 -5.61 0.50
C GLU A 85 8.95 -6.75 1.51
N ALA A 86 8.12 -7.79 1.38
CA ALA A 86 8.22 -8.97 2.24
C ALA A 86 9.52 -9.74 1.96
N THR A 87 10.38 -9.89 2.97
CA THR A 87 11.69 -10.57 2.83
C THR A 87 11.60 -12.09 2.96
N GLY A 88 10.39 -12.66 2.91
CA GLY A 88 10.09 -14.07 3.15
C GLY A 88 9.74 -14.94 1.93
N LEU A 89 9.80 -14.41 0.71
CA LEU A 89 9.74 -15.21 -0.53
C LEU A 89 11.15 -15.48 -1.06
N ALA A 90 12.02 -16.03 -0.20
CA ALA A 90 13.21 -16.72 -0.68
C ALA A 90 12.74 -18.06 -1.29
N ALA A 91 13.14 -18.29 -2.54
CA ALA A 91 12.83 -19.45 -3.39
C ALA A 91 13.12 -20.81 -2.74
#